data_AF-A0A8J6QKZ9-F1
#
_entry.id   AF-A0A8J6QKZ9-F1
#
_cell.length_a   1.000
_cell.length_b   1.000
_cell.length_c   1.000
_cell.angle_alpha   90.00
_cell.angle_beta   90.00
_cell.angle_gamma   90.00
#
_symmetry.space_group_name_H-M   'P 1'
#
loop_
_entity.id
_entity.type
_entity.pdbx_description
1 polymer ?
#
loop_
_entity_poly.entity_id
_entity_poly.type
_entity_poly.pdbx_seq_one_letter_code
_entity_poly.pdbx_strand_id
1 'polypeptide(L)'
;MRIARRLIALMLLTLPLAVQAEAESKNCLSCHDPSLSHSMKHMMNSAHWDKSKSNAPVSQQGCVSCHGDSVNHANTPTRIQPTVSFGPRWTGSVDQQNDTCLNCHEETATHNQWRQGVHAQQQVTCVTCHDVHSEQDLVANHSQQIEVCSVCHKTQKDGIHNLTDKLADNPGCTHCHNPHANPDPVVMMLANRSEGCRSCHDLQKLQDDPAVTAKAKSYHRVMANEDRTCVDCHRGVAHVDQHNFGALLAGGLQSAPLELFYPGQSDGDWLLAEHQGAQALRQGRNCRQCHIGEGDSMGRSLAPAGVTPFIDANLSFAKQADSVLIKVQWVGNAADNSVALMLNQGSVEAFSREGCWAACHSDMPGMTRDRGQQLSKYLRVAQKQQPVVGSQTLFHDAATLGQMKDDGQFVELWRANLADGAVQSVESFQILAKREAVDSTAITATGQFAKGKWTVSFKVPNKHLQQSLLAGKIITLGVAVHGDGEHGAQHKVSLPVTVSLSGDDTDFVVR
;
A
#
# COMPACT_ATOMS: atom_id res chain seq x y z
N MET A 1 36.87 -38.32 -62.54
CA MET A 1 36.43 -37.12 -61.78
C MET A 1 35.15 -37.43 -61.04
N ARG A 2 35.22 -37.73 -59.73
CA ARG A 2 34.05 -37.79 -58.83
C ARG A 2 34.39 -36.97 -57.60
N ILE A 3 33.54 -35.98 -57.33
CA ILE A 3 33.70 -34.95 -56.31
C ILE A 3 33.35 -35.55 -54.94
N ALA A 4 34.25 -35.39 -53.97
CA ALA A 4 34.02 -35.75 -52.57
C ALA A 4 33.24 -34.64 -51.87
N ARG A 5 32.08 -34.96 -51.27
CA ARG A 5 31.42 -34.12 -50.25
C ARG A 5 31.68 -34.73 -48.88
N ARG A 6 32.47 -34.04 -48.05
CA ARG A 6 32.61 -34.32 -46.62
C ARG A 6 31.42 -33.69 -45.89
N LEU A 7 30.62 -34.51 -45.20
CA LEU A 7 29.68 -34.07 -44.19
C LEU A 7 30.43 -33.96 -42.85
N ILE A 8 30.57 -32.76 -42.32
CA ILE A 8 31.03 -32.51 -40.94
C ILE A 8 29.77 -32.40 -40.09
N ALA A 9 29.55 -33.36 -39.19
CA ALA A 9 28.51 -33.28 -38.17
C ALA A 9 29.02 -32.38 -37.03
N LEU A 10 28.37 -31.23 -36.83
CA LEU A 10 28.57 -30.38 -35.66
C LEU A 10 27.84 -31.04 -34.46
N MET A 11 28.59 -31.61 -33.53
CA MET A 11 28.07 -31.94 -32.19
C MET A 11 27.95 -30.62 -31.41
N LEU A 12 26.73 -30.12 -31.25
CA LEU A 12 26.40 -29.08 -30.27
C LEU A 12 26.49 -29.71 -28.87
N LEU A 13 27.55 -29.39 -28.12
CA LEU A 13 27.64 -29.71 -26.69
C LEU A 13 26.58 -28.89 -25.94
N THR A 14 25.48 -29.52 -25.56
CA THR A 14 24.53 -28.95 -24.58
C THR A 14 25.13 -29.10 -23.19
N LEU A 15 25.43 -27.98 -22.51
CA LEU A 15 25.82 -28.03 -21.10
C LEU A 15 24.66 -28.58 -20.24
N PRO A 16 24.95 -29.24 -19.11
CA PRO A 16 23.90 -29.67 -18.18
C PRO A 16 23.16 -28.45 -17.61
N LEU A 17 21.83 -28.53 -17.49
CA LEU A 17 20.96 -27.47 -16.95
C LEU A 17 21.46 -26.86 -15.62
N ALA A 18 21.98 -27.71 -14.71
CA ALA A 18 22.51 -27.27 -13.43
C ALA A 18 23.75 -26.36 -13.55
N VAL A 19 24.61 -26.58 -14.55
CA VAL A 19 25.81 -25.76 -14.79
C VAL A 19 25.42 -24.40 -15.40
N GLN A 20 24.35 -24.37 -16.20
CA GLN A 20 23.85 -23.16 -16.81
C GLN A 20 23.14 -22.25 -15.80
N ALA A 21 22.36 -22.82 -14.89
CA ALA A 21 21.69 -22.11 -13.79
C ALA A 21 22.66 -21.45 -12.81
N GLU A 22 23.76 -22.14 -12.50
CA GLU A 22 24.80 -21.61 -11.62
C GLU A 22 25.60 -20.48 -12.30
N ALA A 23 25.77 -20.53 -13.62
CA ALA A 23 26.37 -19.46 -14.41
C ALA A 23 25.46 -18.24 -14.57
N GLU A 24 24.17 -18.44 -14.81
CA GLU A 24 23.16 -17.35 -14.92
C GLU A 24 22.98 -16.63 -13.58
N SER A 25 22.93 -17.37 -12.46
CA SER A 25 22.84 -16.79 -11.12
C SER A 25 24.07 -15.94 -10.77
N LYS A 26 25.28 -16.34 -11.19
CA LYS A 26 26.52 -15.56 -10.96
C LYS A 26 26.48 -14.17 -11.62
N ASN A 27 25.82 -14.02 -12.77
CA ASN A 27 25.67 -12.73 -13.43
C ASN A 27 24.79 -11.78 -12.61
N CYS A 28 23.67 -12.28 -12.06
CA CYS A 28 22.79 -11.49 -11.21
C CYS A 28 23.49 -11.03 -9.92
N LEU A 29 24.23 -11.94 -9.27
CA LEU A 29 24.90 -11.68 -7.98
C LEU A 29 26.09 -10.70 -8.09
N SER A 30 26.58 -10.40 -9.30
CA SER A 30 27.61 -9.37 -9.51
C SER A 30 27.14 -7.95 -9.14
N CYS A 31 25.83 -7.71 -9.21
CA CYS A 31 25.19 -6.46 -8.80
C CYS A 31 24.28 -6.66 -7.58
N HIS A 32 23.62 -7.82 -7.46
CA HIS A 32 22.78 -8.19 -6.33
C HIS A 32 23.56 -8.98 -5.27
N ASP A 33 24.57 -8.35 -4.68
CA ASP A 33 25.49 -9.01 -3.75
C ASP A 33 24.80 -9.27 -2.38
N PRO A 34 24.67 -10.55 -1.94
CA PRO A 34 24.07 -10.90 -0.65
C PRO A 34 24.92 -10.49 0.55
N SER A 35 26.20 -10.18 0.37
CA SER A 35 27.03 -9.61 1.44
C SER A 35 26.71 -8.13 1.70
N LEU A 36 26.17 -7.44 0.70
CA LEU A 36 25.82 -6.02 0.76
C LEU A 36 24.31 -5.78 0.91
N SER A 37 23.47 -6.74 0.50
CA SER A 37 22.01 -6.66 0.56
C SER A 37 21.42 -7.69 1.50
N HIS A 38 20.81 -7.22 2.59
CA HIS A 38 20.06 -8.06 3.52
C HIS A 38 18.96 -8.86 2.81
N SER A 39 18.20 -8.22 1.91
CA SER A 39 17.14 -8.87 1.15
C SER A 39 17.62 -10.06 0.31
N MET A 40 18.77 -9.93 -0.37
CA MET A 40 19.35 -11.03 -1.14
C MET A 40 19.89 -12.13 -0.23
N LYS A 41 20.49 -11.77 0.90
CA LYS A 41 20.92 -12.74 1.90
C LYS A 41 19.74 -13.56 2.44
N HIS A 42 18.63 -12.90 2.75
CA HIS A 42 17.43 -13.57 3.26
C HIS A 42 16.80 -14.49 2.23
N MET A 43 16.73 -14.05 0.97
CA MET A 43 16.31 -14.93 -0.13
C MET A 43 17.15 -16.21 -0.15
N MET A 44 18.47 -16.07 -0.13
CA MET A 44 19.39 -17.21 -0.15
C MET A 44 19.31 -18.12 1.09
N ASN A 45 18.65 -17.68 2.16
CA ASN A 45 18.39 -18.48 3.36
C ASN A 45 16.97 -19.09 3.37
N SER A 46 16.12 -18.73 2.41
CA SER A 46 14.73 -19.20 2.35
C SER A 46 14.62 -20.63 1.81
N ALA A 47 13.43 -21.21 1.92
CA ALA A 47 13.11 -22.52 1.34
C ALA A 47 13.27 -22.56 -0.19
N HIS A 48 13.20 -21.42 -0.87
CA HIS A 48 13.40 -21.32 -2.33
C HIS A 48 14.88 -21.39 -2.74
N TRP A 49 15.80 -21.29 -1.78
CA TRP A 49 17.25 -21.48 -1.98
C TRP A 49 17.80 -22.75 -1.31
N ASP A 50 16.92 -23.70 -1.00
CA ASP A 50 17.30 -25.00 -0.47
C ASP A 50 17.81 -25.92 -1.59
N LYS A 51 19.14 -25.98 -1.75
CA LYS A 51 19.83 -26.81 -2.75
C LYS A 51 19.60 -28.32 -2.57
N SER A 52 19.10 -28.76 -1.42
CA SER A 52 18.78 -30.18 -1.21
C SER A 52 17.49 -30.60 -1.94
N LYS A 53 16.63 -29.63 -2.27
CA LYS A 53 15.37 -29.87 -2.98
C LYS A 53 15.56 -29.70 -4.48
N SER A 54 15.32 -30.77 -5.23
CA SER A 54 15.48 -30.76 -6.69
C SER A 54 14.51 -29.82 -7.39
N ASN A 55 13.32 -29.59 -6.83
CA ASN A 55 12.31 -28.67 -7.38
C ASN A 55 12.44 -27.22 -6.89
N ALA A 56 13.41 -26.90 -6.02
CA ALA A 56 13.61 -25.53 -5.57
C ALA A 56 14.21 -24.66 -6.69
N PRO A 57 13.87 -23.36 -6.76
CA PRO A 57 14.42 -22.42 -7.75
C PRO A 57 15.95 -22.48 -7.89
N VAL A 58 16.69 -22.53 -6.77
CA VAL A 58 18.16 -22.62 -6.79
C VAL A 58 18.71 -23.85 -7.52
N SER A 59 17.97 -24.96 -7.50
CA SER A 59 18.33 -26.21 -8.17
C SER A 59 17.85 -26.25 -9.63
N GLN A 60 17.05 -25.26 -10.03
CA GLN A 60 16.51 -25.09 -11.38
C GLN A 60 17.26 -24.01 -12.14
N GLN A 61 16.79 -22.75 -12.16
CA GLN A 61 17.45 -21.63 -12.86
C GLN A 61 17.87 -20.51 -11.89
N GLY A 62 17.88 -20.77 -10.58
CA GLY A 62 18.18 -19.78 -9.56
C GLY A 62 17.25 -18.58 -9.64
N CYS A 63 17.84 -17.38 -9.67
CA CYS A 63 17.12 -16.10 -9.72
C CYS A 63 16.18 -15.98 -10.93
N VAL A 64 16.59 -16.56 -12.06
CA VAL A 64 15.83 -16.52 -13.33
C VAL A 64 14.50 -17.25 -13.21
N SER A 65 14.40 -18.25 -12.32
CA SER A 65 13.15 -18.99 -12.08
C SER A 65 11.99 -18.08 -11.65
N CYS A 66 12.30 -16.95 -10.99
CA CYS A 66 11.30 -15.98 -10.55
C CYS A 66 11.36 -14.66 -11.33
N HIS A 67 12.55 -14.21 -11.74
CA HIS A 67 12.73 -12.90 -12.38
C HIS A 67 12.75 -12.95 -13.91
N GLY A 68 12.69 -14.16 -14.50
CA GLY A 68 12.93 -14.37 -15.91
C GLY A 68 14.37 -14.06 -16.33
N ASP A 69 14.66 -14.23 -17.61
CA ASP A 69 16.02 -14.14 -18.18
C ASP A 69 16.73 -12.81 -17.91
N SER A 70 15.96 -11.71 -17.82
CA SER A 70 16.39 -10.38 -17.42
C SER A 70 17.65 -9.88 -18.17
N VAL A 71 17.85 -10.31 -19.41
CA VAL A 71 19.06 -9.98 -20.20
C VAL A 71 19.17 -8.47 -20.44
N ASN A 72 18.05 -7.83 -20.81
CA ASN A 72 18.03 -6.38 -21.02
C ASN A 72 18.28 -5.60 -19.72
N HIS A 73 17.76 -6.11 -18.59
CA HIS A 73 18.03 -5.56 -17.28
C HIS A 73 19.52 -5.68 -16.92
N ALA A 74 20.12 -6.84 -17.14
CA ALA A 74 21.55 -7.05 -16.89
C ALA A 74 22.45 -6.14 -17.74
N ASN A 75 22.05 -5.83 -18.98
CA ASN A 75 22.80 -4.94 -19.88
C ASN A 75 22.62 -3.45 -19.56
N THR A 76 21.49 -3.04 -18.99
CA THR A 76 21.24 -1.64 -18.60
C THR A 76 20.55 -1.59 -17.23
N PRO A 77 21.27 -1.99 -16.18
CA PRO A 77 20.73 -2.00 -14.83
C PRO A 77 20.36 -0.57 -14.44
N THR A 78 19.33 -0.40 -13.60
CA THR A 78 18.70 0.87 -13.17
C THR A 78 17.71 1.54 -14.15
N ARG A 79 17.73 1.21 -15.45
CA ARG A 79 16.80 1.79 -16.44
C ARG A 79 15.77 0.81 -16.98
N ILE A 80 16.14 -0.45 -17.12
CA ILE A 80 15.25 -1.50 -17.61
C ILE A 80 14.89 -2.40 -16.44
N GLN A 81 13.61 -2.71 -16.30
CA GLN A 81 13.12 -3.65 -15.28
C GLN A 81 13.52 -5.09 -15.60
N PRO A 82 13.65 -5.97 -14.58
CA PRO A 82 13.69 -7.41 -14.79
C PRO A 82 12.49 -7.90 -15.60
N THR A 83 12.62 -9.06 -16.25
CA THR A 83 11.53 -9.62 -17.07
C THR A 83 10.27 -9.83 -16.24
N VAL A 84 10.42 -10.29 -15.00
CA VAL A 84 9.37 -10.28 -13.97
C VAL A 84 9.87 -9.53 -12.75
N SER A 85 9.08 -8.57 -12.29
CA SER A 85 9.42 -7.75 -11.13
C SER A 85 8.27 -7.68 -10.13
N PHE A 86 8.63 -7.76 -8.85
CA PHE A 86 7.72 -7.79 -7.70
C PHE A 86 7.92 -6.55 -6.81
N GLY A 87 8.65 -5.55 -7.30
CA GLY A 87 9.10 -4.40 -6.51
C GLY A 87 8.30 -3.13 -6.82
N PRO A 88 8.33 -2.12 -5.94
CA PRO A 88 7.56 -0.88 -6.13
C PRO A 88 8.02 -0.01 -7.28
N ARG A 89 9.32 -0.09 -7.62
CA ARG A 89 9.93 0.68 -8.70
C ARG A 89 9.49 0.15 -10.06
N TRP A 90 9.39 -1.17 -10.15
CA TRP A 90 9.06 -1.92 -11.35
C TRP A 90 8.19 -3.08 -10.92
N THR A 91 6.94 -3.07 -11.35
CA THR A 91 5.91 -4.01 -10.93
C THR A 91 5.36 -4.68 -12.18
N GLY A 92 5.45 -6.01 -12.24
CA GLY A 92 4.77 -6.80 -13.25
C GLY A 92 3.26 -6.76 -13.06
N SER A 93 2.49 -7.17 -14.06
CA SER A 93 1.04 -7.31 -13.90
C SER A 93 0.71 -8.31 -12.79
N VAL A 94 -0.50 -8.21 -12.21
CA VAL A 94 -1.00 -9.14 -11.18
C VAL A 94 -0.86 -10.60 -11.65
N ASP A 95 -1.26 -10.88 -12.89
CA ASP A 95 -1.13 -12.20 -13.50
C ASP A 95 0.34 -12.63 -13.63
N GLN A 96 1.22 -11.75 -14.12
CA GLN A 96 2.63 -12.06 -14.28
C GLN A 96 3.28 -12.43 -12.93
N GLN A 97 2.95 -11.69 -11.87
CA GLN A 97 3.46 -11.97 -10.54
C GLN A 97 2.90 -13.28 -9.98
N ASN A 98 1.59 -13.49 -10.06
CA ASN A 98 0.94 -14.68 -9.52
C ASN A 98 1.34 -15.94 -10.29
N ASP A 99 1.33 -15.90 -11.62
CA ASP A 99 1.66 -17.03 -12.48
C ASP A 99 3.09 -17.50 -12.26
N THR A 100 4.02 -16.59 -11.95
CA THR A 100 5.39 -16.97 -11.60
C THR A 100 5.44 -17.91 -10.39
N CYS A 101 4.62 -17.66 -9.37
CA CYS A 101 4.50 -18.55 -8.21
C CYS A 101 3.71 -19.82 -8.56
N LEU A 102 2.59 -19.66 -9.27
CA LEU A 102 1.66 -20.73 -9.59
C LEU A 102 2.27 -21.78 -10.53
N ASN A 103 3.23 -21.42 -11.38
CA ASN A 103 3.99 -22.38 -12.19
C ASN A 103 4.58 -23.55 -11.38
N CYS A 104 4.85 -23.35 -10.09
CA CYS A 104 5.29 -24.40 -9.17
C CYS A 104 4.24 -24.75 -8.09
N HIS A 105 3.43 -23.79 -7.65
CA HIS A 105 2.55 -23.95 -6.50
C HIS A 105 1.08 -24.25 -6.83
N GLU A 106 0.65 -24.11 -8.08
CA GLU A 106 -0.77 -24.25 -8.48
C GLU A 106 -1.35 -25.61 -8.11
N GLU A 107 -0.59 -26.70 -8.24
CA GLU A 107 -1.11 -28.04 -7.92
C GLU A 107 -1.02 -28.41 -6.43
N THR A 108 -0.56 -27.50 -5.57
CA THR A 108 -0.52 -27.77 -4.13
C THR A 108 -1.92 -27.79 -3.52
N ALA A 109 -2.11 -28.62 -2.49
CA ALA A 109 -3.40 -28.78 -1.83
C ALA A 109 -4.01 -27.47 -1.31
N THR A 110 -3.18 -26.47 -0.98
CA THR A 110 -3.63 -25.18 -0.48
C THR A 110 -3.89 -24.15 -1.58
N HIS A 111 -3.28 -24.25 -2.77
CA HIS A 111 -3.36 -23.21 -3.82
C HIS A 111 -4.09 -23.64 -5.09
N ASN A 112 -4.53 -24.90 -5.20
CA ASN A 112 -5.26 -25.43 -6.37
C ASN A 112 -6.58 -24.72 -6.72
N GLN A 113 -7.05 -23.83 -5.84
CA GLN A 113 -8.24 -23.01 -6.04
C GLN A 113 -7.93 -21.50 -6.02
N TRP A 114 -6.65 -21.10 -6.08
CA TRP A 114 -6.24 -19.69 -6.05
C TRP A 114 -7.00 -18.81 -7.01
N ARG A 115 -7.10 -19.22 -8.28
CA ARG A 115 -7.77 -18.45 -9.33
C ARG A 115 -9.27 -18.23 -9.05
N GLN A 116 -9.87 -19.04 -8.17
CA GLN A 116 -11.27 -18.94 -7.76
C GLN A 116 -11.44 -18.24 -6.39
N GLY A 117 -10.34 -17.97 -5.69
CA GLY A 117 -10.30 -17.31 -4.39
C GLY A 117 -10.67 -15.83 -4.48
N VAL A 118 -11.28 -15.32 -3.42
CA VAL A 118 -11.65 -13.89 -3.31
C VAL A 118 -10.43 -12.97 -3.38
N HIS A 119 -9.28 -13.36 -2.82
CA HIS A 119 -8.06 -12.55 -2.92
C HIS A 119 -7.58 -12.40 -4.36
N ALA A 120 -7.59 -13.47 -5.16
CA ALA A 120 -7.24 -13.39 -6.58
C ALA A 120 -8.24 -12.53 -7.37
N GLN A 121 -9.54 -12.67 -7.09
CA GLN A 121 -10.58 -11.83 -7.71
C GLN A 121 -10.41 -10.35 -7.37
N GLN A 122 -9.92 -10.04 -6.16
CA GLN A 122 -9.61 -8.69 -5.70
C GLN A 122 -8.19 -8.23 -6.08
N GLN A 123 -7.55 -8.88 -7.07
CA GLN A 123 -6.24 -8.49 -7.62
C GLN A 123 -5.11 -8.47 -6.58
N VAL A 124 -5.25 -9.26 -5.50
CA VAL A 124 -4.18 -9.47 -4.52
C VAL A 124 -3.15 -10.41 -5.13
N THR A 125 -1.86 -10.12 -4.95
CA THR A 125 -0.77 -10.97 -5.40
C THR A 125 -0.20 -11.83 -4.27
N CYS A 126 0.45 -12.94 -4.60
CA CYS A 126 1.17 -13.77 -3.62
C CYS A 126 2.12 -12.93 -2.75
N VAL A 127 2.85 -12.01 -3.39
CA VAL A 127 3.83 -11.12 -2.75
C VAL A 127 3.21 -9.96 -1.97
N THR A 128 1.88 -9.81 -1.98
CA THR A 128 1.17 -8.88 -1.07
C THR A 128 1.22 -9.40 0.37
N CYS A 129 1.25 -10.71 0.56
CA CYS A 129 1.26 -11.36 1.87
C CYS A 129 2.60 -12.02 2.20
N HIS A 130 3.21 -12.68 1.21
CA HIS A 130 4.49 -13.36 1.37
C HIS A 130 5.66 -12.46 0.96
N ASP A 131 6.75 -12.46 1.75
CA ASP A 131 8.02 -11.87 1.33
C ASP A 131 9.12 -12.92 1.37
N VAL A 132 9.58 -13.35 0.20
CA VAL A 132 10.66 -14.34 0.07
C VAL A 132 12.05 -13.73 0.28
N HIS A 133 12.14 -12.40 0.35
CA HIS A 133 13.36 -11.63 0.59
C HIS A 133 13.43 -11.08 2.03
N SER A 134 12.56 -11.55 2.94
CA SER A 134 12.62 -11.21 4.36
C SER A 134 13.22 -12.34 5.19
N GLU A 135 13.70 -12.00 6.39
CA GLU A 135 14.22 -12.99 7.34
C GLU A 135 13.17 -14.04 7.73
N GLN A 136 11.92 -13.59 7.86
CA GLN A 136 10.79 -14.42 8.22
C GLN A 136 9.57 -13.98 7.42
N ASP A 137 8.87 -14.96 6.86
CA ASP A 137 7.56 -14.76 6.27
C ASP A 137 6.50 -14.77 7.38
N LEU A 138 5.91 -13.60 7.65
CA LEU A 138 4.99 -13.41 8.78
C LEU A 138 3.73 -14.26 8.65
N VAL A 139 3.25 -14.52 7.42
CA VAL A 139 2.04 -15.34 7.23
C VAL A 139 2.29 -16.83 7.44
N ALA A 140 3.55 -17.28 7.36
CA ALA A 140 3.92 -18.65 7.70
C ALA A 140 3.91 -18.91 9.22
N ASN A 141 3.98 -17.85 10.04
CA ASN A 141 3.89 -17.96 11.50
C ASN A 141 2.49 -17.62 12.00
N HIS A 142 1.81 -18.62 12.58
CA HIS A 142 0.44 -18.48 13.09
C HIS A 142 0.25 -17.29 14.04
N SER A 143 1.21 -16.99 14.91
CA SER A 143 1.09 -15.89 15.87
C SER A 143 1.25 -14.51 15.24
N GLN A 144 1.79 -14.42 14.01
CA GLN A 144 2.09 -13.17 13.31
C GLN A 144 1.16 -12.92 12.12
N GLN A 145 0.31 -13.89 11.75
CA GLN A 145 -0.67 -13.75 10.67
C GLN A 145 -1.54 -12.50 10.83
N ILE A 146 -1.92 -12.16 12.07
CA ILE A 146 -2.75 -10.98 12.34
C ILE A 146 -2.11 -9.68 11.86
N GLU A 147 -0.78 -9.57 11.90
CA GLU A 147 -0.04 -8.37 11.46
C GLU A 147 -0.22 -8.13 9.95
N VAL A 148 -0.39 -9.20 9.16
CA VAL A 148 -0.60 -9.12 7.71
C VAL A 148 -2.08 -9.06 7.35
N CYS A 149 -2.90 -9.94 7.94
CA CYS A 149 -4.32 -10.03 7.62
C CYS A 149 -5.08 -8.75 8.03
N SER A 150 -4.79 -8.20 9.21
CA SER A 150 -5.50 -7.02 9.74
C SER A 150 -5.15 -5.71 9.04
N VAL A 151 -4.17 -5.72 8.12
CA VAL A 151 -3.93 -4.59 7.20
C VAL A 151 -5.19 -4.29 6.39
N CYS A 152 -5.93 -5.34 5.99
CA CYS A 152 -7.19 -5.21 5.25
C CYS A 152 -8.41 -5.63 6.09
N HIS A 153 -8.29 -6.70 6.87
CA HIS A 153 -9.37 -7.23 7.70
C HIS A 153 -9.43 -6.51 9.05
N LYS A 154 -9.75 -5.21 9.00
CA LYS A 154 -9.67 -4.30 10.15
C LYS A 154 -10.57 -4.70 11.32
N THR A 155 -11.77 -5.20 11.03
CA THR A 155 -12.70 -5.70 12.05
C THR A 155 -12.09 -6.82 12.89
N GLN A 156 -11.16 -7.61 12.33
CA GLN A 156 -10.51 -8.72 13.00
C GLN A 156 -9.31 -8.29 13.86
N LYS A 157 -8.87 -7.03 13.79
CA LYS A 157 -7.75 -6.50 14.60
C LYS A 157 -8.04 -6.57 16.10
N ASP A 158 -9.31 -6.45 16.48
CA ASP A 158 -9.76 -6.50 17.88
C ASP A 158 -9.96 -7.93 18.40
N GLY A 159 -9.59 -8.94 17.59
CA GLY A 159 -9.64 -10.35 17.96
C GLY A 159 -10.99 -11.01 17.70
N ILE A 160 -11.08 -12.28 18.10
CA ILE A 160 -12.30 -13.07 18.00
C ILE A 160 -13.27 -12.62 19.11
N HIS A 161 -14.56 -12.46 18.77
CA HIS A 161 -15.59 -11.96 19.70
C HIS A 161 -15.29 -10.58 20.34
N ASN A 162 -14.43 -9.76 19.73
CA ASN A 162 -13.96 -8.47 20.26
C ASN A 162 -13.25 -8.56 21.63
N LEU A 163 -12.63 -9.70 21.94
CA LEU A 163 -11.83 -9.90 23.16
C LEU A 163 -10.40 -9.42 22.96
N THR A 164 -10.19 -8.11 23.03
CA THR A 164 -8.90 -7.47 22.77
C THR A 164 -7.80 -7.86 23.78
N ASP A 165 -8.17 -8.23 25.01
CA ASP A 165 -7.25 -8.71 26.05
C ASP A 165 -6.75 -10.15 25.82
N LYS A 166 -7.35 -10.86 24.86
CA LYS A 166 -7.06 -12.26 24.52
C LYS A 166 -6.42 -12.44 23.14
N LEU A 167 -5.95 -11.36 22.53
CA LEU A 167 -5.33 -11.42 21.19
C LEU A 167 -4.21 -12.46 21.07
N ALA A 168 -3.38 -12.60 22.12
CA ALA A 168 -2.28 -13.57 22.14
C ALA A 168 -2.75 -15.03 22.19
N ASP A 169 -3.99 -15.28 22.62
CA ASP A 169 -4.59 -16.61 22.73
C ASP A 169 -5.35 -17.02 21.45
N ASN A 170 -5.49 -16.10 20.48
CA ASN A 170 -6.22 -16.38 19.24
C ASN A 170 -5.44 -17.36 18.35
N PRO A 171 -6.12 -18.33 17.73
CA PRO A 171 -5.49 -19.18 16.72
C PRO A 171 -5.12 -18.34 15.50
N GLY A 172 -4.06 -18.75 14.79
CA GLY A 172 -3.73 -18.13 13.50
C GLY A 172 -4.92 -18.22 12.54
N CYS A 173 -5.17 -17.15 11.77
CA CYS A 173 -6.31 -17.01 10.86
C CYS A 173 -6.50 -18.22 9.94
N THR A 174 -5.39 -18.85 9.55
CA THR A 174 -5.33 -20.03 8.68
C THR A 174 -5.89 -21.32 9.28
N HIS A 175 -6.11 -21.40 10.60
CA HIS A 175 -6.81 -22.54 11.21
C HIS A 175 -8.29 -22.56 10.84
N CYS A 176 -8.86 -21.40 10.50
CA CYS A 176 -10.28 -21.22 10.21
C CYS A 176 -10.57 -20.96 8.73
N HIS A 177 -9.64 -20.36 7.98
CA HIS A 177 -9.83 -20.02 6.56
C HIS A 177 -8.57 -20.31 5.76
N ASN A 178 -8.70 -20.77 4.51
CA ASN A 178 -7.57 -20.80 3.58
C ASN A 178 -7.52 -19.47 2.80
N PRO A 179 -6.51 -18.60 2.99
CA PRO A 179 -6.42 -17.32 2.27
C PRO A 179 -6.18 -17.51 0.76
N HIS A 180 -5.77 -18.71 0.33
CA HIS A 180 -5.46 -19.01 -1.06
C HIS A 180 -6.61 -19.65 -1.82
N ALA A 181 -7.74 -19.96 -1.19
CA ALA A 181 -8.82 -20.68 -1.84
C ALA A 181 -10.16 -20.22 -1.33
N ASN A 182 -11.16 -20.32 -2.20
CA ASN A 182 -12.55 -20.40 -1.77
C ASN A 182 -12.91 -21.90 -1.87
N PRO A 183 -13.11 -22.54 -0.72
CA PRO A 183 -14.48 -22.52 -0.26
C PRO A 183 -14.63 -21.65 0.98
N ASP A 184 -15.86 -21.21 1.19
CA ASP A 184 -16.28 -20.44 2.34
C ASP A 184 -15.65 -21.04 3.62
N PRO A 185 -15.03 -20.26 4.52
CA PRO A 185 -14.68 -20.69 5.89
C PRO A 185 -15.57 -21.77 6.50
N VAL A 186 -16.88 -21.64 6.31
CA VAL A 186 -17.87 -22.59 6.79
C VAL A 186 -17.61 -23.99 6.23
N VAL A 187 -17.26 -24.13 4.95
CA VAL A 187 -16.92 -25.43 4.34
C VAL A 187 -15.65 -26.03 4.95
N MET A 188 -14.62 -25.21 5.20
CA MET A 188 -13.41 -25.69 5.86
C MET A 188 -13.70 -26.11 7.30
N MET A 189 -14.49 -25.32 8.04
CA MET A 189 -14.95 -25.63 9.40
C MET A 189 -15.93 -26.80 9.46
N LEU A 190 -16.64 -27.11 8.37
CA LEU A 190 -17.40 -28.34 8.26
C LEU A 190 -16.47 -29.54 8.06
N ALA A 191 -15.48 -29.40 7.16
CA ALA A 191 -14.55 -30.46 6.79
C ALA A 191 -13.59 -30.85 7.93
N ASN A 192 -13.06 -29.87 8.67
CA ASN A 192 -12.18 -30.10 9.82
C ASN A 192 -12.96 -30.16 11.16
N ARG A 193 -14.29 -30.32 11.08
CA ARG A 193 -15.20 -30.40 12.21
C ARG A 193 -15.23 -29.18 13.12
N SER A 194 -14.65 -28.03 12.77
CA SER A 194 -14.49 -26.79 13.56
C SER A 194 -13.33 -26.87 14.55
N GLU A 195 -12.21 -27.43 14.10
CA GLU A 195 -10.96 -27.51 14.85
C GLU A 195 -10.52 -26.14 15.42
N GLY A 196 -10.61 -25.08 14.61
CA GLY A 196 -10.28 -23.71 15.04
C GLY A 196 -11.17 -23.16 16.16
N CYS A 197 -12.41 -23.64 16.31
CA CYS A 197 -13.22 -23.29 17.49
C CYS A 197 -12.74 -24.05 18.73
N ARG A 198 -12.34 -25.32 18.57
CA ARG A 198 -11.93 -26.22 19.66
C ARG A 198 -10.54 -25.94 20.20
N SER A 199 -9.71 -25.21 19.46
CA SER A 199 -8.41 -24.76 19.97
C SER A 199 -8.56 -23.83 21.19
N CYS A 200 -9.71 -23.15 21.32
CA CYS A 200 -10.00 -22.25 22.44
C CYS A 200 -11.21 -22.69 23.27
N HIS A 201 -12.24 -23.29 22.64
CA HIS A 201 -13.47 -23.70 23.31
C HIS A 201 -13.48 -25.17 23.70
N ASP A 202 -13.66 -25.41 25.00
CA ASP A 202 -13.88 -26.74 25.55
C ASP A 202 -15.39 -26.99 25.72
N LEU A 203 -15.90 -28.04 25.08
CA LEU A 203 -17.33 -28.36 25.09
C LEU A 203 -17.84 -28.72 26.48
N GLN A 204 -17.04 -29.40 27.31
CA GLN A 204 -17.43 -29.79 28.66
C GLN A 204 -17.52 -28.55 29.56
N LYS A 205 -16.54 -27.64 29.47
CA LYS A 205 -16.59 -26.37 30.19
C LYS A 205 -17.80 -25.53 29.79
N LEU A 206 -18.12 -25.45 28.49
CA LEU A 206 -19.32 -24.76 27.99
C LEU A 206 -20.62 -25.42 28.51
N GLN A 207 -20.63 -26.75 28.66
CA GLN A 207 -21.77 -27.50 29.18
C GLN A 207 -22.00 -27.25 30.67
N ASP A 208 -20.93 -27.03 31.43
CA ASP A 208 -20.95 -26.81 32.88
C ASP A 208 -21.13 -25.33 33.25
N ASP A 209 -20.81 -24.41 32.35
CA ASP A 209 -20.88 -22.97 32.59
C ASP A 209 -22.31 -22.50 32.97
N PRO A 210 -22.50 -21.83 34.12
CA PRO A 210 -23.80 -21.33 34.56
C PRO A 210 -24.38 -20.24 33.66
N ALA A 211 -23.57 -19.53 32.86
CA ALA A 211 -24.01 -18.49 31.92
C ALA A 211 -24.69 -19.07 30.66
N VAL A 212 -24.50 -20.35 30.35
CA VAL A 212 -25.13 -21.01 29.20
C VAL A 212 -26.54 -21.47 29.57
N THR A 213 -27.54 -21.02 28.82
CA THR A 213 -28.95 -21.35 29.08
C THR A 213 -29.22 -22.86 29.03
N ALA A 214 -30.21 -23.34 29.78
CA ALA A 214 -30.63 -24.75 29.74
C ALA A 214 -30.99 -25.23 28.32
N LYS A 215 -31.56 -24.33 27.50
CA LYS A 215 -31.86 -24.59 26.09
C LYS A 215 -30.58 -24.80 25.27
N ALA A 216 -29.60 -23.89 25.35
CA ALA A 216 -28.32 -24.04 24.65
C ALA A 216 -27.57 -25.31 25.12
N LYS A 217 -27.57 -25.59 26.43
CA LYS A 217 -27.04 -26.84 27.00
C LYS A 217 -27.68 -28.10 26.39
N SER A 218 -28.99 -28.09 26.12
CA SER A 218 -29.64 -29.23 25.46
C SER A 218 -29.14 -29.46 24.02
N TYR A 219 -28.77 -28.39 23.30
CA TYR A 219 -28.17 -28.50 21.97
C TYR A 219 -26.68 -28.84 22.03
N HIS A 220 -25.90 -28.34 22.99
CA HIS A 220 -24.49 -28.71 23.12
C HIS A 220 -24.28 -30.19 23.41
N ARG A 221 -25.20 -30.84 24.16
CA ARG A 221 -25.15 -32.29 24.38
C ARG A 221 -25.19 -33.11 23.10
N VAL A 222 -25.85 -32.63 22.05
CA VAL A 222 -25.91 -33.34 20.76
C VAL A 222 -24.60 -33.24 19.96
N MET A 223 -23.68 -32.36 20.36
CA MET A 223 -22.33 -32.25 19.80
C MET A 223 -21.39 -33.39 20.21
N ALA A 224 -21.83 -34.26 21.14
CA ALA A 224 -21.14 -35.53 21.42
C ALA A 224 -21.19 -36.49 20.23
N ASN A 225 -22.10 -36.27 19.27
CA ASN A 225 -22.13 -37.00 18.01
C ASN A 225 -21.13 -36.37 17.01
N GLU A 226 -20.29 -37.20 16.40
CA GLU A 226 -19.20 -36.76 15.53
C GLU A 226 -19.63 -36.19 14.17
N ASP A 227 -20.93 -36.18 13.87
CA ASP A 227 -21.53 -35.72 12.62
C ASP A 227 -22.04 -34.26 12.70
N ARG A 228 -21.72 -33.53 13.77
CA ARG A 228 -22.08 -32.13 13.97
C ARG A 228 -20.87 -31.26 14.25
N THR A 229 -20.93 -30.02 13.78
CA THR A 229 -19.87 -29.01 13.86
C THR A 229 -20.38 -27.72 14.48
N CYS A 230 -19.49 -26.89 15.03
CA CYS A 230 -19.89 -25.67 15.71
C CYS A 230 -20.62 -24.71 14.76
N VAL A 231 -20.16 -24.68 13.50
CA VAL A 231 -20.71 -23.85 12.42
C VAL A 231 -22.04 -24.38 11.86
N ASP A 232 -22.60 -25.47 12.37
CA ASP A 232 -23.99 -25.83 12.03
C ASP A 232 -25.00 -24.87 12.68
N CYS A 233 -24.64 -24.30 13.83
CA CYS A 233 -25.49 -23.38 14.59
C CYS A 233 -24.86 -21.99 14.78
N HIS A 234 -23.52 -21.89 14.93
CA HIS A 234 -22.79 -20.66 15.26
C HIS A 234 -22.12 -20.00 14.05
N ARG A 235 -22.78 -20.02 12.87
CA ARG A 235 -22.27 -19.32 11.68
C ARG A 235 -22.17 -17.82 11.94
N GLY A 236 -21.05 -17.21 11.53
CA GLY A 236 -20.81 -15.77 11.68
C GLY A 236 -20.60 -15.28 13.12
N VAL A 237 -20.43 -16.20 14.09
CA VAL A 237 -20.23 -15.83 15.51
C VAL A 237 -18.79 -15.38 15.79
N ALA A 238 -17.79 -16.00 15.15
CA ALA A 238 -16.38 -15.71 15.39
C ALA A 238 -16.01 -14.24 15.09
N HIS A 239 -16.54 -13.72 13.98
CA HIS A 239 -16.46 -12.32 13.59
C HIS A 239 -17.87 -11.92 13.19
N VAL A 240 -18.50 -11.02 13.94
CA VAL A 240 -19.90 -10.63 13.76
C VAL A 240 -20.13 -10.19 12.30
N ASP A 241 -20.68 -11.08 11.50
CA ASP A 241 -20.99 -10.80 10.10
C ASP A 241 -22.50 -10.85 9.95
N GLN A 242 -23.07 -9.84 9.27
CA GLN A 242 -24.28 -10.09 8.49
C GLN A 242 -24.28 -9.40 7.11
N HIS A 243 -23.80 -8.15 6.93
CA HIS A 243 -23.89 -7.42 5.64
C HIS A 243 -22.88 -6.25 5.50
N ASN A 244 -21.71 -6.31 6.13
CA ASN A 244 -21.03 -5.10 6.64
C ASN A 244 -20.00 -4.37 5.73
N PHE A 245 -20.07 -4.56 4.42
CA PHE A 245 -19.83 -3.45 3.51
C PHE A 245 -21.06 -3.37 2.61
N GLY A 246 -22.00 -2.48 2.93
CA GLY A 246 -22.97 -2.05 1.93
C GLY A 246 -22.20 -1.68 0.66
N ALA A 247 -22.76 -1.97 -0.52
CA ALA A 247 -22.13 -1.62 -1.80
C ALA A 247 -21.49 -0.22 -1.66
N LEU A 248 -20.15 -0.16 -1.76
CA LEU A 248 -19.40 1.09 -1.82
C LEU A 248 -20.24 2.03 -2.68
N LEU A 249 -20.72 3.14 -2.09
CA LEU A 249 -21.70 4.01 -2.73
C LEU A 249 -21.24 4.25 -4.17
N ALA A 250 -21.93 3.64 -5.13
CA ALA A 250 -21.56 3.76 -6.53
C ALA A 250 -21.66 5.24 -6.88
N GLY A 251 -20.52 5.88 -7.14
CA GLY A 251 -20.48 7.25 -7.65
C GLY A 251 -19.77 8.31 -6.82
N GLY A 252 -18.97 7.98 -5.79
CA GLY A 252 -18.20 8.95 -5.00
C GLY A 252 -19.05 9.97 -4.23
N LEU A 253 -18.47 10.65 -3.23
CA LEU A 253 -19.18 11.68 -2.46
C LEU A 253 -18.85 13.09 -2.96
N GLN A 254 -19.83 14.00 -3.02
CA GLN A 254 -19.52 15.43 -3.24
C GLN A 254 -18.93 16.09 -2.00
N SER A 255 -19.19 15.54 -0.81
CA SER A 255 -18.68 16.01 0.47
C SER A 255 -18.53 14.84 1.44
N ALA A 256 -17.42 14.79 2.16
CA ALA A 256 -17.15 13.79 3.16
C ALA A 256 -16.24 14.34 4.27
N PRO A 257 -16.30 13.77 5.48
CA PRO A 257 -15.27 14.00 6.50
C PRO A 257 -13.88 13.69 5.94
N LEU A 258 -12.91 14.52 6.33
CA LEU A 258 -11.50 14.36 6.01
C LEU A 258 -10.72 14.33 7.33
N GLU A 259 -10.00 13.24 7.54
CA GLU A 259 -9.12 13.06 8.69
C GLU A 259 -7.80 13.78 8.42
N LEU A 260 -7.46 14.75 9.28
CA LEU A 260 -6.17 15.44 9.25
C LEU A 260 -5.44 15.17 10.57
N PHE A 261 -4.26 14.55 10.48
CA PHE A 261 -3.50 14.15 11.65
C PHE A 261 -2.04 14.59 11.55
N TYR A 262 -1.37 14.64 12.70
CA TYR A 262 0.05 14.95 12.80
C TYR A 262 0.89 13.77 12.28
N PRO A 263 1.71 13.93 11.22
CA PRO A 263 2.39 12.81 10.57
C PRO A 263 3.68 12.36 11.27
N GLY A 264 4.14 13.10 12.29
CA GLY A 264 5.44 12.85 12.91
C GLY A 264 6.61 13.05 11.94
N GLN A 265 7.75 12.43 12.26
CA GLN A 265 8.89 12.32 11.33
C GLN A 265 8.80 11.06 10.46
N SER A 266 7.59 10.58 10.18
CA SER A 266 7.36 9.44 9.28
C SER A 266 7.62 9.90 7.85
N ASP A 267 8.84 9.78 7.36
CA ASP A 267 9.21 10.11 5.99
C ASP A 267 8.93 8.95 5.02
N GLY A 268 8.93 9.25 3.73
CA GLY A 268 8.63 8.26 2.69
C GLY A 268 9.70 7.15 2.56
N ASP A 269 10.93 7.37 3.02
CA ASP A 269 11.97 6.34 2.99
C ASP A 269 11.67 5.26 4.03
N TRP A 270 11.30 5.69 5.24
CA TRP A 270 10.83 4.80 6.31
C TRP A 270 9.55 4.04 5.90
N LEU A 271 8.57 4.73 5.29
CA LEU A 271 7.31 4.12 4.85
C LEU A 271 7.49 2.98 3.83
N LEU A 272 8.52 3.06 2.98
CA LEU A 272 8.79 2.07 1.94
C LEU A 272 9.76 0.96 2.38
N ALA A 273 10.43 1.12 3.52
CA ALA A 273 11.47 0.19 3.98
C ALA A 273 11.13 -0.48 5.32
N GLU A 274 10.81 0.31 6.35
CA GLU A 274 10.75 -0.13 7.74
C GLU A 274 9.32 -0.21 8.29
N HIS A 275 8.37 0.49 7.68
CA HIS A 275 6.96 0.45 8.09
C HIS A 275 6.37 -0.96 7.90
N GLN A 276 5.54 -1.44 8.83
CA GLN A 276 4.94 -2.79 8.77
C GLN A 276 4.13 -3.04 7.48
N GLY A 277 3.45 -2.01 6.99
CA GLY A 277 2.73 -2.03 5.72
C GLY A 277 3.58 -1.71 4.48
N ALA A 278 4.91 -1.63 4.60
CA ALA A 278 5.80 -1.27 3.50
C ALA A 278 5.64 -2.22 2.30
N GLN A 279 5.48 -3.53 2.54
CA GLN A 279 5.25 -4.49 1.45
C GLN A 279 3.98 -4.15 0.66
N ALA A 280 2.85 -3.97 1.34
CA ALA A 280 1.58 -3.63 0.69
C ALA A 280 1.64 -2.30 -0.07
N LEU A 281 2.27 -1.27 0.53
CA LEU A 281 2.50 0.02 -0.10
C LEU A 281 3.36 -0.13 -1.37
N ARG A 282 4.38 -0.99 -1.31
CA ARG A 282 5.25 -1.30 -2.44
C ARG A 282 4.51 -2.05 -3.56
N GLN A 283 3.54 -2.89 -3.22
CA GLN A 283 2.71 -3.63 -4.18
C GLN A 283 1.56 -2.81 -4.79
N GLY A 284 1.50 -1.50 -4.52
CA GLY A 284 0.54 -0.63 -5.15
C GLY A 284 -0.64 -0.20 -4.30
N ARG A 285 -0.75 -0.71 -3.06
CA ARG A 285 -1.76 -0.21 -2.11
C ARG A 285 -1.42 1.21 -1.67
N ASN A 286 -2.45 1.99 -1.36
CA ASN A 286 -2.30 3.34 -0.85
C ASN A 286 -2.51 3.41 0.66
N CYS A 287 -2.01 4.46 1.31
CA CYS A 287 -2.09 4.59 2.77
C CYS A 287 -3.54 4.59 3.28
N ARG A 288 -4.48 5.18 2.53
CA ARG A 288 -5.89 5.30 2.90
C ARG A 288 -6.60 3.94 2.90
N GLN A 289 -6.27 3.04 1.98
CA GLN A 289 -6.81 1.68 1.95
C GLN A 289 -6.52 0.90 3.24
N CYS A 290 -5.42 1.23 3.93
CA CYS A 290 -5.04 0.60 5.18
C CYS A 290 -5.41 1.44 6.41
N HIS A 291 -5.43 2.77 6.34
CA HIS A 291 -5.55 3.65 7.52
C HIS A 291 -6.81 4.52 7.51
N ILE A 292 -7.79 4.23 6.65
CA ILE A 292 -9.09 4.92 6.67
C ILE A 292 -9.76 4.76 8.05
N GLY A 293 -10.10 5.88 8.70
CA GLY A 293 -10.72 5.88 10.02
C GLY A 293 -9.73 5.75 11.19
N GLU A 294 -8.43 5.60 10.92
CA GLU A 294 -7.40 5.48 11.96
C GLU A 294 -6.71 6.83 12.28
N GLY A 295 -7.13 7.93 11.65
CA GLY A 295 -6.46 9.24 11.71
C GLY A 295 -6.21 9.77 13.13
N ASP A 296 -7.22 9.72 14.01
CA ASP A 296 -7.06 10.18 15.40
C ASP A 296 -6.05 9.32 16.17
N SER A 297 -6.17 7.99 16.06
CA SER A 297 -5.24 7.06 16.73
C SER A 297 -3.79 7.24 16.27
N MET A 298 -3.57 7.41 14.97
CA MET A 298 -2.23 7.67 14.42
C MET A 298 -1.70 9.01 14.90
N GLY A 299 -2.50 10.07 14.79
CA GLY A 299 -2.12 11.40 15.27
C GLY A 299 -1.69 11.38 16.74
N ARG A 300 -2.45 10.72 17.61
CA ARG A 300 -2.13 10.62 19.05
C ARG A 300 -0.86 9.83 19.33
N SER A 301 -0.60 8.79 18.55
CA SER A 301 0.63 8.00 18.70
C SER A 301 1.89 8.74 18.24
N LEU A 302 1.73 9.71 17.33
CA LEU A 302 2.85 10.41 16.69
C LEU A 302 3.10 11.82 17.26
N ALA A 303 2.06 12.46 17.80
CA ALA A 303 2.15 13.84 18.26
C ALA A 303 2.95 13.97 19.57
N PRO A 304 3.95 14.86 19.62
CA PRO A 304 4.59 15.26 20.86
C PRO A 304 3.60 15.88 21.85
N ALA A 305 3.96 15.90 23.14
CA ALA A 305 3.18 16.60 24.15
C ALA A 305 2.99 18.08 23.77
N GLY A 306 1.75 18.57 23.88
CA GLY A 306 1.38 19.94 23.52
C GLY A 306 1.07 20.17 22.04
N VAL A 307 1.28 19.18 21.17
CA VAL A 307 0.87 19.25 19.76
C VAL A 307 -0.53 18.68 19.61
N THR A 308 -1.42 19.42 18.94
CA THR A 308 -2.75 18.89 18.59
C THR A 308 -2.59 17.74 17.59
N PRO A 309 -2.96 16.50 17.97
CA PRO A 309 -2.66 15.30 17.19
C PRO A 309 -3.51 15.16 15.93
N PHE A 310 -4.75 15.66 15.99
CA PHE A 310 -5.78 15.41 15.01
C PHE A 310 -6.73 16.60 14.95
N ILE A 311 -7.23 16.92 13.75
CA ILE A 311 -8.27 17.93 13.55
C ILE A 311 -9.37 17.37 12.63
N ASP A 312 -10.62 17.59 13.02
CA ASP A 312 -11.76 17.27 12.18
C ASP A 312 -11.82 18.24 11.00
N ALA A 313 -11.83 17.69 9.79
CA ALA A 313 -12.05 18.44 8.58
C ALA A 313 -13.17 17.83 7.71
N ASN A 314 -13.63 18.62 6.75
CA ASN A 314 -14.53 18.21 5.70
C ASN A 314 -13.99 18.72 4.37
N LEU A 315 -14.02 17.85 3.37
CA LEU A 315 -13.66 18.17 2.00
C LEU A 315 -14.90 18.07 1.13
N SER A 316 -15.07 19.03 0.22
CA SER A 316 -16.17 19.00 -0.73
C SER A 316 -15.80 19.57 -2.09
N PHE A 317 -16.47 19.05 -3.12
CA PHE A 317 -16.30 19.42 -4.51
C PHE A 317 -17.65 19.85 -5.08
N ALA A 318 -17.66 20.96 -5.82
CA ALA A 318 -18.84 21.42 -6.54
C ALA A 318 -18.46 21.90 -7.94
N LYS A 319 -19.15 21.41 -8.96
CA LYS A 319 -18.98 21.89 -10.32
C LYS A 319 -19.70 23.22 -10.52
N GLN A 320 -19.03 24.14 -11.20
CA GLN A 320 -19.62 25.37 -11.73
C GLN A 320 -19.51 25.37 -13.26
N ALA A 321 -20.10 26.37 -13.91
CA ALA A 321 -20.12 26.48 -15.37
C ALA A 321 -18.70 26.44 -15.98
N ASP A 322 -17.73 27.16 -15.38
CA ASP A 322 -16.37 27.34 -15.90
C ASP A 322 -15.27 26.87 -14.94
N SER A 323 -15.63 26.34 -13.78
CA SER A 323 -14.71 26.04 -12.69
C SER A 323 -15.22 24.93 -11.77
N VAL A 324 -14.33 24.39 -10.95
CA VAL A 324 -14.63 23.50 -9.84
C VAL A 324 -14.27 24.23 -8.55
N LEU A 325 -15.18 24.19 -7.58
CA LEU A 325 -14.89 24.61 -6.23
C LEU A 325 -14.41 23.41 -5.42
N ILE A 326 -13.24 23.55 -4.79
CA ILE A 326 -12.71 22.61 -3.80
C ILE A 326 -12.74 23.33 -2.46
N LYS A 327 -13.57 22.85 -1.54
CA LYS A 327 -13.75 23.47 -0.23
C LYS A 327 -13.22 22.58 0.88
N VAL A 328 -12.33 23.14 1.68
CA VAL A 328 -11.80 22.54 2.91
C VAL A 328 -12.35 23.32 4.10
N GLN A 329 -12.99 22.62 5.04
CA GLN A 329 -13.44 23.19 6.31
C GLN A 329 -12.81 22.39 7.44
N TRP A 330 -12.29 23.04 8.48
CA TRP A 330 -11.71 22.34 9.63
C TRP A 330 -11.94 23.10 10.93
N VAL A 331 -11.85 22.39 12.05
CA VAL A 331 -11.77 22.97 13.39
C VAL A 331 -10.35 23.48 13.62
N GLY A 332 -10.19 24.77 13.92
CA GLY A 332 -8.89 25.41 14.01
C GLY A 332 -8.90 26.74 14.76
N ASN A 333 -7.85 27.53 14.58
CA ASN A 333 -7.67 28.84 15.19
C ASN A 333 -7.65 29.93 14.11
N ALA A 334 -8.18 31.12 14.37
CA ALA A 334 -8.08 32.28 13.47
C ALA A 334 -6.63 32.62 13.06
N ALA A 335 -5.65 32.20 13.88
CA ALA A 335 -4.22 32.32 13.64
C ALA A 335 -3.60 31.18 12.82
N ASP A 336 -4.38 30.19 12.35
CA ASP A 336 -3.85 29.17 11.44
C ASP A 336 -3.20 29.83 10.23
N ASN A 337 -2.03 29.33 9.82
CA ASN A 337 -1.14 30.01 8.89
C ASN A 337 -1.46 29.71 7.42
N SER A 338 -1.83 28.47 7.09
CA SER A 338 -2.16 28.12 5.70
C SER A 338 -2.90 26.78 5.57
N VAL A 339 -3.61 26.62 4.45
CA VAL A 339 -4.07 25.32 3.95
C VAL A 339 -3.49 25.09 2.57
N ALA A 340 -2.96 23.89 2.34
CA ALA A 340 -2.36 23.47 1.07
C ALA A 340 -3.04 22.23 0.51
N LEU A 341 -3.18 22.20 -0.81
CA LEU A 341 -3.67 21.09 -1.61
C LEU A 341 -2.52 20.59 -2.48
N MET A 342 -2.19 19.30 -2.41
CA MET A 342 -1.24 18.66 -3.32
C MET A 342 -1.99 17.73 -4.28
N LEU A 343 -1.78 17.88 -5.58
CA LEU A 343 -2.53 17.17 -6.61
C LEU A 343 -1.61 16.41 -7.53
N ASN A 344 -1.90 15.13 -7.72
CA ASN A 344 -1.37 14.33 -8.80
C ASN A 344 -2.49 14.05 -9.80
N GLN A 345 -2.27 14.48 -11.04
CA GLN A 345 -3.23 14.30 -12.11
C GLN A 345 -3.12 12.93 -12.83
N GLY A 346 -2.56 11.91 -12.14
CA GLY A 346 -2.56 10.51 -12.55
C GLY A 346 -1.26 9.99 -13.17
N SER A 347 -0.20 10.80 -13.21
CA SER A 347 1.09 10.49 -13.84
C SER A 347 2.18 10.10 -12.83
N VAL A 348 2.04 10.50 -11.56
CA VAL A 348 3.01 10.22 -10.50
C VAL A 348 2.49 9.10 -9.59
N GLU A 349 2.80 7.87 -9.96
CA GLU A 349 2.28 6.67 -9.28
C GLU A 349 2.57 6.65 -7.76
N ALA A 350 3.78 7.06 -7.35
CA ALA A 350 4.14 7.16 -5.93
C ALA A 350 3.20 8.09 -5.14
N PHE A 351 2.77 9.21 -5.73
CA PHE A 351 1.83 10.12 -5.07
C PHE A 351 0.43 9.51 -4.98
N SER A 352 0.00 8.72 -5.96
CA SER A 352 -1.27 7.99 -5.89
C SER A 352 -1.33 7.00 -4.72
N ARG A 353 -0.17 6.48 -4.28
CA ARG A 353 -0.07 5.57 -3.14
C ARG A 353 0.14 6.29 -1.81
N GLU A 354 1.07 7.25 -1.78
CA GLU A 354 1.59 7.85 -0.56
C GLU A 354 1.03 9.24 -0.25
N GLY A 355 0.39 9.90 -1.23
CA GLY A 355 -0.07 11.29 -1.10
C GLY A 355 1.08 12.24 -0.79
N CYS A 356 0.88 13.11 0.21
CA CYS A 356 1.85 14.13 0.63
C CYS A 356 3.24 13.57 0.99
N TRP A 357 3.32 12.30 1.40
CA TRP A 357 4.57 11.63 1.76
C TRP A 357 5.48 11.31 0.57
N ALA A 358 4.94 11.24 -0.65
CA ALA A 358 5.75 11.07 -1.86
C ALA A 358 6.76 12.22 -2.07
N ALA A 359 6.53 13.37 -1.42
CA ALA A 359 7.41 14.53 -1.40
C ALA A 359 7.90 14.89 0.02
N CYS A 360 7.98 13.91 0.91
CA CYS A 360 8.51 14.02 2.27
C CYS A 360 9.63 12.99 2.46
N HIS A 361 10.86 13.47 2.66
CA HIS A 361 12.06 12.61 2.71
C HIS A 361 12.89 12.90 3.95
N SER A 362 13.68 11.90 4.35
CA SER A 362 14.54 11.98 5.54
C SER A 362 15.61 13.09 5.45
N ASP A 363 15.98 13.52 4.23
CA ASP A 363 16.99 14.54 3.94
C ASP A 363 16.45 15.98 3.83
N MET A 364 15.17 16.18 4.16
CA MET A 364 14.56 17.50 4.15
C MET A 364 14.92 18.36 5.39
N PRO A 365 14.78 19.70 5.30
CA PRO A 365 15.00 20.60 6.42
C PRO A 365 14.26 20.18 7.69
N GLY A 366 15.00 20.01 8.79
CA GLY A 366 14.45 19.60 10.11
C GLY A 366 14.14 18.11 10.27
N MET A 367 14.46 17.27 9.27
CA MET A 367 14.34 15.81 9.35
C MET A 367 15.65 15.15 9.81
N THR A 368 15.58 13.85 10.11
CA THR A 368 16.69 13.09 10.71
C THR A 368 17.98 13.08 9.89
N ARG A 369 17.92 13.38 8.58
CA ARG A 369 19.06 13.40 7.66
C ARG A 369 19.19 14.69 6.84
N ASP A 370 18.58 15.80 7.27
CA ASP A 370 18.64 17.13 6.62
C ASP A 370 20.03 17.48 6.07
N ARG A 371 21.07 17.25 6.90
CA ARG A 371 22.49 17.53 6.58
C ARG A 371 22.72 18.98 6.09
N GLY A 372 21.78 19.90 6.30
CA GLY A 372 21.88 21.30 5.93
C GLY A 372 21.86 21.55 4.43
N GLN A 373 21.34 20.61 3.63
CA GLN A 373 21.34 20.71 2.16
C GLN A 373 20.31 21.71 1.62
N GLN A 374 19.48 22.30 2.49
CA GLN A 374 18.44 23.28 2.14
C GLN A 374 17.50 22.76 1.04
N LEU A 375 17.23 21.46 1.05
CA LEU A 375 16.38 20.82 0.06
C LEU A 375 14.93 21.31 0.20
N SER A 376 14.27 21.53 -0.93
CA SER A 376 12.83 21.72 -0.98
C SER A 376 12.13 20.39 -1.25
N LYS A 377 10.80 20.36 -1.25
CA LYS A 377 10.03 19.17 -1.66
C LYS A 377 10.44 18.70 -3.06
N TYR A 378 10.66 17.40 -3.22
CA TYR A 378 10.98 16.75 -4.49
C TYR A 378 10.34 15.34 -4.55
N LEU A 379 10.21 14.77 -5.74
CA LEU A 379 9.69 13.41 -5.97
C LEU A 379 10.82 12.43 -6.20
N ARG A 380 10.70 11.21 -5.66
CA ARG A 380 11.71 10.14 -5.87
C ARG A 380 11.94 9.81 -7.35
N VAL A 381 10.93 9.95 -8.21
CA VAL A 381 11.07 9.71 -9.66
C VAL A 381 12.06 10.67 -10.32
N ALA A 382 12.31 11.84 -9.73
CA ALA A 382 13.30 12.79 -10.23
C ALA A 382 14.75 12.35 -9.93
N GLN A 383 14.95 11.38 -9.05
CA GLN A 383 16.26 10.89 -8.64
C GLN A 383 16.80 9.87 -9.65
N LYS A 384 18.07 10.05 -10.03
CA LYS A 384 18.79 9.13 -10.92
C LYS A 384 19.05 7.76 -10.28
N GLN A 385 19.15 7.73 -8.95
CA GLN A 385 19.40 6.53 -8.15
C GLN A 385 18.80 6.71 -6.76
N GLN A 386 18.53 5.59 -6.06
CA GLN A 386 18.10 5.68 -4.66
C GLN A 386 19.21 6.32 -3.80
N PRO A 387 18.85 7.16 -2.82
CA PRO A 387 19.83 7.75 -1.91
C PRO A 387 20.57 6.65 -1.16
N VAL A 388 21.90 6.70 -1.15
CA VAL A 388 22.69 5.88 -0.23
C VAL A 388 22.84 6.69 1.05
N VAL A 389 22.64 6.07 2.21
CA VAL A 389 22.86 6.73 3.50
C VAL A 389 24.28 7.29 3.53
N GLY A 390 24.45 8.61 3.50
CA GLY A 390 25.77 9.22 3.40
C GLY A 390 25.98 10.13 2.20
N SER A 391 25.26 9.90 1.10
CA SER A 391 25.52 10.56 -0.18
C SER A 391 24.50 11.65 -0.51
N GLN A 392 24.93 12.57 -1.38
CA GLN A 392 24.06 13.60 -1.92
C GLN A 392 23.04 12.97 -2.88
N THR A 393 21.80 13.44 -2.79
CA THR A 393 20.74 13.05 -3.73
C THR A 393 21.09 13.52 -5.14
N LEU A 394 21.22 12.57 -6.08
CA LEU A 394 21.52 12.86 -7.49
C LEU A 394 20.25 12.83 -8.32
N PHE A 395 19.92 13.95 -8.94
CA PHE A 395 18.77 14.09 -9.84
C PHE A 395 19.13 13.74 -11.28
N HIS A 396 18.11 13.46 -12.09
CA HIS A 396 18.23 13.42 -13.54
C HIS A 396 18.71 14.77 -14.11
N ASP A 397 19.26 14.74 -15.33
CA ASP A 397 19.67 15.98 -16.01
C ASP A 397 18.46 16.85 -16.41
N ALA A 398 18.72 18.12 -16.71
CA ALA A 398 17.67 19.10 -17.00
C ALA A 398 16.82 18.73 -18.23
N ALA A 399 17.39 18.05 -19.23
CA ALA A 399 16.66 17.63 -20.42
C ALA A 399 15.66 16.51 -20.07
N THR A 400 16.10 15.51 -19.31
CA THR A 400 15.25 14.43 -18.83
C THR A 400 14.15 14.97 -17.92
N LEU A 401 14.48 15.84 -16.96
CA LEU A 401 13.49 16.45 -16.07
C LEU A 401 12.50 17.33 -16.83
N GLY A 402 12.93 18.00 -17.90
CA GLY A 402 12.06 18.74 -18.81
C GLY A 402 11.04 17.83 -19.48
N GLN A 403 11.51 16.74 -20.09
CA GLN A 403 10.63 15.75 -20.73
C GLN A 403 9.63 15.14 -19.73
N MET A 404 10.08 14.78 -18.54
CA MET A 404 9.20 14.25 -17.50
C MET A 404 8.09 15.23 -17.13
N LYS A 405 8.37 16.54 -17.08
CA LYS A 405 7.34 17.56 -16.85
C LYS A 405 6.37 17.68 -18.02
N ASP A 406 6.87 17.63 -19.24
CA ASP A 406 6.04 17.65 -20.46
C ASP A 406 5.12 16.42 -20.52
N ASP A 407 5.59 15.28 -20.02
CA ASP A 407 4.80 14.05 -19.84
C ASP A 407 3.86 14.11 -18.63
N GLY A 408 3.85 15.24 -17.90
CA GLY A 408 2.98 15.51 -16.77
C GLY A 408 3.43 14.87 -15.45
N GLN A 409 4.64 14.31 -15.34
CA GLN A 409 5.14 13.59 -14.17
C GLN A 409 5.54 14.52 -13.00
N PHE A 410 4.71 15.50 -12.66
CA PHE A 410 4.89 16.40 -11.53
C PHE A 410 3.67 16.40 -10.62
N VAL A 411 3.86 16.87 -9.39
CA VAL A 411 2.77 17.12 -8.45
C VAL A 411 2.57 18.61 -8.31
N GLU A 412 1.32 19.06 -8.39
CA GLU A 412 0.98 20.45 -8.11
C GLU A 412 0.78 20.66 -6.62
N LEU A 413 1.13 21.85 -6.13
CA LEU A 413 0.84 22.28 -4.77
C LEU A 413 0.23 23.67 -4.82
N TRP A 414 -0.99 23.82 -4.31
CA TRP A 414 -1.66 25.11 -4.16
C TRP A 414 -1.77 25.43 -2.68
N ARG A 415 -1.38 26.64 -2.28
CA ARG A 415 -1.39 27.06 -0.88
C ARG A 415 -2.17 28.35 -0.74
N ALA A 416 -3.19 28.35 0.12
CA ALA A 416 -3.84 29.55 0.60
C ALA A 416 -3.18 29.96 1.92
N ASN A 417 -2.55 31.13 1.95
CA ASN A 417 -2.01 31.72 3.16
C ASN A 417 -3.13 32.44 3.91
N LEU A 418 -3.16 32.24 5.22
CA LEU A 418 -4.24 32.65 6.10
C LEU A 418 -3.67 33.58 7.17
N ALA A 419 -4.43 34.62 7.51
CA ALA A 419 -4.17 35.47 8.66
C ALA A 419 -5.46 36.19 9.04
N ASP A 420 -5.63 36.47 10.34
CA ASP A 420 -6.73 37.27 10.88
C ASP A 420 -8.12 36.77 10.43
N GLY A 421 -8.28 35.45 10.32
CA GLY A 421 -9.56 34.86 9.93
C GLY A 421 -9.94 35.02 8.45
N ALA A 422 -9.02 35.45 7.58
CA ALA A 422 -9.23 35.53 6.13
C ALA A 422 -8.08 34.91 5.30
N VAL A 423 -8.34 34.62 4.03
CA VAL A 423 -7.30 34.27 3.04
C VAL A 423 -6.59 35.53 2.57
N GLN A 424 -5.27 35.54 2.67
CA GLN A 424 -4.42 36.69 2.34
C GLN A 424 -3.83 36.59 0.93
N SER A 425 -3.37 35.39 0.55
CA SER A 425 -2.78 35.14 -0.75
C SER A 425 -2.91 33.68 -1.16
N VAL A 426 -2.76 33.43 -2.45
CA VAL A 426 -2.71 32.08 -3.01
C VAL A 426 -1.42 31.93 -3.80
N GLU A 427 -0.73 30.84 -3.56
CA GLU A 427 0.50 30.47 -4.26
C GLU A 427 0.32 29.11 -4.94
N SER A 428 0.96 28.93 -6.09
CA SER A 428 0.95 27.67 -6.83
C SER A 428 2.38 27.22 -7.11
N PHE A 429 2.61 25.92 -7.01
CA PHE A 429 3.91 25.32 -7.23
C PHE A 429 3.79 24.01 -8.01
N GLN A 430 4.87 23.64 -8.70
CA GLN A 430 5.09 22.32 -9.25
C GLN A 430 6.26 21.65 -8.53
N ILE A 431 6.15 20.35 -8.30
CA ILE A 431 7.15 19.55 -7.59
C ILE A 431 7.57 18.40 -8.50
N LEU A 432 8.86 18.39 -8.87
CA LEU A 432 9.55 17.24 -9.49
C LEU A 432 10.92 17.04 -8.83
N ALA A 433 11.98 17.70 -9.30
CA ALA A 433 13.31 17.65 -8.67
C ALA A 433 13.46 18.66 -7.52
N LYS A 434 12.58 19.68 -7.50
CA LYS A 434 12.48 20.71 -6.48
C LYS A 434 11.07 21.32 -6.56
N ARG A 435 10.70 22.13 -5.57
CA ARG A 435 9.48 22.93 -5.57
C ARG A 435 9.71 24.24 -6.33
N GLU A 436 9.00 24.43 -7.43
CA GLU A 436 9.11 25.61 -8.29
C GLU A 436 7.79 26.37 -8.29
N ALA A 437 7.85 27.68 -8.03
CA ALA A 437 6.67 28.53 -8.11
C ALA A 437 6.17 28.61 -9.56
N VAL A 438 4.85 28.57 -9.72
CA VAL A 438 4.19 28.75 -11.01
C VAL A 438 3.26 29.94 -10.89
N ASP A 439 3.41 30.89 -11.81
CA ASP A 439 2.47 32.01 -11.95
C ASP A 439 1.13 31.49 -12.47
N SER A 440 0.27 31.09 -11.54
CA SER A 440 -1.10 30.65 -11.82
C SER A 440 -2.07 31.64 -11.19
N THR A 441 -2.28 32.78 -11.85
CA THR A 441 -3.37 33.72 -11.54
C THR A 441 -4.76 33.10 -11.72
N ALA A 442 -4.82 31.91 -12.30
CA ALA A 442 -6.03 31.16 -12.59
C ALA A 442 -6.67 30.53 -11.34
N ILE A 443 -5.87 30.19 -10.31
CA ILE A 443 -6.37 29.56 -9.10
C ILE A 443 -6.55 30.64 -8.04
N THR A 444 -7.79 30.80 -7.56
CA THR A 444 -8.10 31.74 -6.49
C THR A 444 -8.68 30.99 -5.30
N ALA A 445 -8.58 31.59 -4.11
CA ALA A 445 -9.19 31.05 -2.92
C ALA A 445 -9.80 32.16 -2.09
N THR A 446 -10.94 31.86 -1.49
CA THR A 446 -11.59 32.70 -0.49
C THR A 446 -11.76 31.91 0.78
N GLY A 447 -11.64 32.54 1.94
CA GLY A 447 -11.89 31.84 3.18
C GLY A 447 -12.22 32.76 4.33
N GLN A 448 -12.86 32.17 5.32
CA GLN A 448 -13.32 32.87 6.52
C GLN A 448 -13.17 31.95 7.74
N PHE A 449 -12.90 32.56 8.89
CA PHE A 449 -12.95 31.91 10.19
C PHE A 449 -14.20 32.36 10.97
N ALA A 450 -15.03 31.40 11.37
CA ALA A 450 -16.21 31.67 12.17
C ALA A 450 -16.51 30.50 13.11
N LYS A 451 -16.87 30.81 14.36
CA LYS A 451 -17.29 29.81 15.37
C LYS A 451 -16.28 28.66 15.55
N GLY A 452 -14.99 28.97 15.60
CA GLY A 452 -13.92 27.98 15.80
C GLY A 452 -13.59 27.14 14.57
N LYS A 453 -14.09 27.51 13.38
CA LYS A 453 -13.87 26.76 12.14
C LYS A 453 -13.43 27.67 11.01
N TRP A 454 -12.45 27.20 10.26
CA TRP A 454 -12.10 27.76 8.97
C TRP A 454 -12.94 27.15 7.86
N THR A 455 -13.27 27.93 6.84
CA THR A 455 -13.78 27.43 5.57
C THR A 455 -13.03 28.13 4.45
N VAL A 456 -12.23 27.38 3.70
CA VAL A 456 -11.47 27.87 2.54
C VAL A 456 -11.98 27.18 1.29
N SER A 457 -12.31 27.94 0.26
CA SER A 457 -12.79 27.46 -1.03
C SER A 457 -11.84 27.90 -2.12
N PHE A 458 -11.17 26.94 -2.75
CA PHE A 458 -10.37 27.13 -3.96
C PHE A 458 -11.30 27.09 -5.17
N LYS A 459 -11.20 28.09 -6.05
CA LYS A 459 -11.86 28.13 -7.35
C LYS A 459 -10.83 27.78 -8.42
N VAL A 460 -11.04 26.64 -9.08
CA VAL A 460 -10.11 26.09 -10.07
C VAL A 460 -10.79 26.07 -11.43
N PRO A 461 -10.28 26.78 -12.45
CA PRO A 461 -10.88 26.77 -13.77
C PRO A 461 -10.93 25.36 -14.37
N ASN A 462 -12.04 25.04 -15.03
CA ASN A 462 -12.23 23.72 -15.63
C ASN A 462 -11.05 23.38 -16.54
N LYS A 463 -10.61 24.28 -17.42
CA LYS A 463 -9.47 24.07 -18.32
C LYS A 463 -8.18 23.56 -17.64
N HIS A 464 -7.96 23.92 -16.38
CA HIS A 464 -6.78 23.53 -15.62
C HIS A 464 -6.89 22.08 -15.12
N LEU A 465 -8.11 21.67 -14.77
CA LEU A 465 -8.45 20.30 -14.37
C LEU A 465 -8.75 19.38 -15.58
N GLN A 466 -9.19 19.96 -16.69
CA GLN A 466 -9.72 19.29 -17.88
C GLN A 466 -8.66 18.48 -18.63
N GLN A 467 -7.36 18.80 -18.51
CA GLN A 467 -6.30 17.97 -19.11
C GLN A 467 -6.24 16.56 -18.49
N SER A 468 -6.82 16.36 -17.30
CA SER A 468 -6.78 15.07 -16.60
C SER A 468 -8.16 14.55 -16.17
N LEU A 469 -9.09 15.40 -15.74
CA LEU A 469 -10.44 14.98 -15.34
C LEU A 469 -11.36 14.63 -16.53
N LEU A 470 -11.21 15.26 -17.71
CA LEU A 470 -12.06 14.95 -18.88
C LEU A 470 -11.69 13.66 -19.61
N ALA A 471 -10.50 13.10 -19.34
CA ALA A 471 -10.07 11.83 -19.92
C ALA A 471 -10.52 10.61 -19.11
N GLY A 472 -11.37 10.79 -18.09
CA GLY A 472 -11.79 9.72 -17.18
C GLY A 472 -10.72 9.31 -16.18
N LYS A 473 -9.67 10.12 -15.97
CA LYS A 473 -8.60 9.81 -15.01
C LYS A 473 -9.01 10.22 -13.60
N ILE A 474 -8.58 9.41 -12.64
CA ILE A 474 -8.68 9.70 -11.21
C ILE A 474 -7.55 10.66 -10.82
N ILE A 475 -7.91 11.77 -10.18
CA ILE A 475 -6.94 12.66 -9.53
C ILE A 475 -6.73 12.18 -8.10
N THR A 476 -5.48 12.14 -7.65
CA THR A 476 -5.18 11.97 -6.23
C THR A 476 -4.87 13.32 -5.60
N LEU A 477 -5.47 13.59 -4.44
CA LEU A 477 -5.35 14.82 -3.68
C LEU A 477 -4.85 14.51 -2.26
N GLY A 478 -3.96 15.35 -1.75
CA GLY A 478 -3.62 15.43 -0.34
C GLY A 478 -3.90 16.84 0.20
N VAL A 479 -4.33 16.95 1.45
CA VAL A 479 -4.57 18.22 2.13
C VAL A 479 -3.61 18.36 3.30
N ALA A 480 -3.07 19.57 3.49
CA ALA A 480 -2.23 19.91 4.64
C ALA A 480 -2.67 21.24 5.26
N VAL A 481 -3.01 21.25 6.55
CA VAL A 481 -3.31 22.46 7.31
C VAL A 481 -2.14 22.77 8.23
N HIS A 482 -1.63 24.00 8.18
CA HIS A 482 -0.55 24.50 9.01
C HIS A 482 -1.14 25.43 10.06
N GLY A 483 -1.02 25.05 11.34
CA GLY A 483 -1.50 25.87 12.48
C GLY A 483 -0.65 27.13 12.71
N ASP A 484 -0.93 27.84 13.80
CA ASP A 484 -0.36 29.13 14.24
C ASP A 484 1.15 29.17 14.52
N GLY A 485 1.86 28.05 14.36
CA GLY A 485 3.33 28.03 14.34
C GLY A 485 4.01 28.03 15.71
N GLU A 486 3.28 27.93 16.82
CA GLU A 486 3.86 27.99 18.18
C GLU A 486 4.86 26.84 18.48
N HIS A 487 4.79 25.71 17.75
CA HIS A 487 5.66 24.54 17.97
C HIS A 487 6.19 23.88 16.68
N GLY A 488 6.94 24.62 15.85
CA GLY A 488 8.00 24.09 14.97
C GLY A 488 7.67 23.10 13.83
N ALA A 489 6.47 22.50 13.75
CA ALA A 489 6.01 21.68 12.63
C ALA A 489 4.52 21.28 12.75
N GLN A 490 3.61 22.20 13.07
CA GLN A 490 2.19 21.87 13.25
C GLN A 490 1.40 21.71 11.94
N HIS A 491 1.93 20.98 10.95
CA HIS A 491 1.15 20.62 9.77
C HIS A 491 0.40 19.30 9.99
N LYS A 492 -0.92 19.32 9.81
CA LYS A 492 -1.77 18.12 9.86
C LYS A 492 -2.15 17.76 8.43
N VAL A 493 -1.97 16.50 8.08
CA VAL A 493 -2.10 16.01 6.71
C VAL A 493 -3.18 14.97 6.59
N SER A 494 -3.79 14.91 5.42
CA SER A 494 -4.69 13.82 5.05
C SER A 494 -3.92 12.66 4.47
N LEU A 495 -4.49 11.46 4.61
CA LEU A 495 -4.19 10.36 3.68
C LEU A 495 -4.60 10.76 2.25
N PRO A 496 -4.02 10.15 1.19
CA PRO A 496 -4.40 10.44 -0.19
C PRO A 496 -5.88 10.12 -0.41
N VAL A 497 -6.61 11.04 -1.03
CA VAL A 497 -8.00 10.85 -1.46
C VAL A 497 -8.11 10.94 -2.97
N THR A 498 -9.06 10.22 -3.54
CA THR A 498 -9.29 10.20 -5.00
C THR A 498 -10.48 11.06 -5.41
N VAL A 499 -10.37 11.68 -6.58
CA VAL A 499 -11.42 12.55 -7.14
C VAL A 499 -11.60 12.23 -8.63
N SER A 500 -12.85 12.03 -9.08
CA SER A 500 -13.16 11.82 -10.50
C SER A 500 -14.48 12.48 -10.92
N LEU A 501 -14.76 12.54 -12.22
CA LEU A 501 -16.06 13.00 -12.74
C LEU A 501 -17.10 11.87 -12.83
N SER A 502 -16.68 10.62 -13.10
CA SER A 502 -17.59 9.49 -13.24
C SER A 502 -18.14 9.02 -11.89
N GLY A 503 -17.31 9.12 -10.85
CA GLY A 503 -17.62 8.58 -9.53
C GLY A 503 -17.24 7.10 -9.36
N ASP A 504 -16.64 6.48 -10.39
CA ASP A 504 -16.13 5.10 -10.32
C ASP A 504 -14.77 5.09 -9.59
N ASP A 505 -14.59 4.12 -8.69
CA ASP A 505 -13.36 3.85 -7.94
C ASP A 505 -12.72 5.08 -7.26
N THR A 506 -13.55 6.04 -6.84
CA THR A 506 -13.10 7.32 -6.28
C THR A 506 -13.76 7.64 -4.93
N ASP A 507 -13.04 8.34 -4.05
CA ASP A 507 -13.61 8.87 -2.80
C ASP A 507 -14.63 9.99 -3.10
N PHE A 508 -14.27 10.90 -4.01
CA PHE A 508 -15.07 12.09 -4.32
C PHE A 508 -15.47 12.17 -5.79
N VAL A 509 -16.68 12.69 -6.01
CA VAL A 509 -17.20 13.00 -7.35
C VAL A 509 -17.42 14.50 -7.50
N VAL A 510 -17.00 15.04 -8.65
CA VAL A 510 -17.25 16.44 -9.01
C VAL A 510 -18.54 16.52 -9.83
N ARG A 511 -19.64 16.95 -9.19
CA ARG A 511 -20.94 17.17 -9.86
C ARG A 511 -21.45 18.59 -9.72
#